data_AF-A0A356XBU7-F1
#
_entry.id   AF-A0A356XBU7-F1
#
_cell.length_a   1.000
_cell.length_b   1.000
_cell.length_c   1.000
_cell.angle_alpha   90.00
_cell.angle_beta   90.00
_cell.angle_gamma   90.00
#
_symmetry.space_group_name_H-M   'P 1'
#
loop_
_entity.id
_entity.type
_entity.pdbx_description
1 polymer ?
#
loop_
_entity_poly.entity_id
_entity_poly.type
_entity_poly.pdbx_seq_one_letter_code
_entity_poly.pdbx_strand_id
1 'polypeptide(L)'
;INWERYVNSVEPKVSKWMQKAKDQGLIQHICTSFHDSNENLIKLINTGYVESITLQYNMLDQKLTEGIALAHERGIGVVVMGPVAGGRLAKPSDSISAMTGTDSVPETALRFVLGNPDVSCALSGMSTLAMLEENARVAAGDLSLYSEDYGRIREISDSRRKLLELYCTGCAYCMPCPKRINIPEIFSIYNQDRVYGLKDHARRAYKGLIDPEKKRSAPPADCSDCGKCEDRCPQNIRVREKLKEAHQMLTEEPAK
;
A
#
# COMPACT_ATOMS: atom_id res chain seq x y z
N ILE A 1 4.24 6.88 10.79
CA ILE A 1 3.78 7.06 12.18
C ILE A 1 2.26 7.15 12.20
N ASN A 2 1.66 6.89 13.36
CA ASN A 2 0.26 7.16 13.67
C ASN A 2 0.19 8.25 14.76
N TRP A 3 -1.00 8.75 15.08
CA TRP A 3 -1.16 9.84 16.05
C TRP A 3 -0.69 9.46 17.46
N GLU A 4 -1.03 8.26 17.91
CA GLU A 4 -0.61 7.75 19.21
C GLU A 4 0.91 7.77 19.36
N ARG A 5 1.65 7.26 18.37
CA ARG A 5 3.11 7.26 18.38
C ARG A 5 3.68 8.66 18.29
N TYR A 6 3.01 9.57 17.59
CA TYR A 6 3.43 10.97 17.54
C TYR A 6 3.45 11.56 18.96
N VAL A 7 2.32 11.50 19.67
CA VAL A 7 2.15 12.07 21.02
C VAL A 7 3.04 11.35 22.05
N ASN A 8 3.08 10.01 22.03
CA ASN A 8 3.72 9.25 23.10
C ASN A 8 5.24 9.07 22.92
N SER A 9 5.77 9.30 21.71
CA SER A 9 7.19 9.01 21.42
C SER A 9 7.86 10.09 20.59
N VAL A 10 7.20 10.59 19.55
CA VAL A 10 7.83 11.55 18.64
C VAL A 10 7.95 12.92 19.30
N GLU A 11 6.84 13.54 19.65
CA GLU A 11 6.77 14.87 20.24
C GLU A 11 7.63 15.03 21.51
N PRO A 12 7.57 14.15 22.53
CA PRO A 12 8.32 14.36 23.77
C PRO A 12 9.83 14.10 23.64
N LYS A 13 10.25 13.26 22.67
CA LYS A 13 11.60 12.69 22.63
C LYS A 13 12.25 12.74 21.24
N VAL A 14 11.69 12.06 20.23
CA VAL A 14 12.35 11.95 18.91
C VAL A 14 12.43 13.31 18.22
N SER A 15 11.47 14.20 18.45
CA SER A 15 11.44 15.57 17.93
C SER A 15 12.71 16.34 18.24
N LYS A 16 13.19 16.24 19.48
CA LYS A 16 14.42 16.89 19.96
C LYS A 16 15.66 16.33 19.26
N TRP A 17 15.68 15.03 18.97
CA TRP A 17 16.77 14.40 18.22
C TRP A 17 16.78 14.84 16.77
N MET A 18 15.61 14.89 16.13
CA MET A 18 15.48 15.35 14.75
C MET A 18 15.87 16.83 14.62
N GLN A 19 15.43 17.68 15.55
CA GLN A 19 15.82 19.09 15.56
C GLN A 19 17.34 19.24 15.73
N LYS A 20 17.95 18.52 16.68
CA LYS A 20 19.40 18.53 16.86
C LYS A 20 20.13 18.06 15.60
N ALA A 21 19.64 17.03 14.93
CA ALA A 21 20.22 16.56 13.66
C ALA A 21 20.11 17.63 12.55
N LYS A 22 19.01 18.39 12.51
CA LYS A 22 18.83 19.51 11.57
C LYS A 22 19.78 20.66 11.89
N ASP A 23 19.90 21.04 13.16
CA ASP A 23 20.80 22.11 13.63
C ASP A 23 22.28 21.76 13.35
N GLN A 24 22.62 20.48 13.41
CA GLN A 24 23.95 19.95 13.08
C GLN A 24 24.18 19.81 11.56
N GLY A 25 23.17 20.07 10.73
CA GLY A 25 23.24 19.92 9.28
C GLY A 25 23.28 18.46 8.79
N LEU A 26 22.97 17.48 9.65
CA LEU A 26 22.92 16.06 9.28
C LEU A 26 21.69 15.73 8.42
N ILE A 27 20.61 16.49 8.62
CA ILE A 27 19.40 16.42 7.81
C ILE A 27 18.96 17.84 7.42
N GLN A 28 18.32 17.97 6.27
CA GLN A 28 17.81 19.26 5.79
C GLN A 28 16.34 19.48 6.21
N HIS A 29 15.54 18.42 6.24
CA HIS A 29 14.10 18.48 6.48
C HIS A 29 13.66 17.41 7.47
N ILE A 30 12.63 17.73 8.26
CA ILE A 30 11.96 16.76 9.13
C ILE A 30 10.70 16.27 8.43
N CYS A 31 10.68 14.98 8.06
CA CYS A 31 9.60 14.37 7.31
C CYS A 31 9.12 13.09 8.01
N THR A 32 7.95 12.57 7.62
CA THR A 32 7.46 11.30 8.16
C THR A 32 6.68 10.48 7.13
N SER A 33 6.71 9.16 7.27
CA SER A 33 5.64 8.32 6.72
C SER A 33 4.40 8.37 7.62
N PHE A 34 3.20 8.17 7.09
CA PHE A 34 1.94 8.24 7.82
C PHE A 34 1.04 7.04 7.50
N HIS A 35 0.48 6.43 8.54
CA HIS A 35 -0.29 5.18 8.46
C HIS A 35 -1.43 5.17 9.49
N ASP A 36 -2.37 6.10 9.36
CA ASP A 36 -3.49 6.26 10.30
C ASP A 36 -4.69 6.92 9.59
N SER A 37 -5.74 7.30 10.33
CA SER A 37 -6.94 7.95 9.82
C SER A 37 -6.70 9.38 9.32
N ASN A 38 -7.62 9.87 8.50
CA ASN A 38 -7.61 11.25 8.02
C ASN A 38 -7.72 12.28 9.16
N GLU A 39 -8.55 12.01 10.17
CA GLU A 39 -8.66 12.85 11.37
C GLU A 39 -7.29 13.02 12.06
N ASN A 40 -6.55 11.91 12.18
CA ASN A 40 -5.24 11.90 12.80
C ASN A 40 -4.16 12.54 11.90
N LEU A 41 -4.34 12.49 10.57
CA LEU A 41 -3.49 13.22 9.62
C LEU A 41 -3.64 14.73 9.81
N ILE A 42 -4.89 15.20 9.90
CA ILE A 42 -5.20 16.61 10.14
C ILE A 42 -4.59 17.08 11.47
N LYS A 43 -4.70 16.29 12.53
CA LYS A 43 -4.04 16.59 13.82
C LYS A 43 -2.53 16.74 13.64
N LEU A 44 -1.87 15.79 12.97
CA LEU A 44 -0.43 15.83 12.70
C LEU A 44 -0.02 17.07 11.90
N ILE A 45 -0.75 17.41 10.83
CA ILE A 45 -0.49 18.60 10.01
C ILE A 45 -0.57 19.87 10.86
N ASN A 46 -1.58 19.98 11.72
CA ASN A 46 -1.78 21.15 12.58
C ASN A 46 -0.68 21.35 13.62
N THR A 47 0.16 20.35 13.90
CA THR A 47 1.31 20.51 14.78
C THR A 47 2.42 21.37 14.16
N GLY A 48 2.48 21.49 12.83
CA GLY A 48 3.57 22.16 12.12
C GLY A 48 4.93 21.48 12.25
N TYR A 49 4.97 20.23 12.73
CA TYR A 49 6.23 19.53 13.02
C TYR A 49 6.96 19.02 11.77
N VAL A 50 6.24 18.74 10.68
CA VAL A 50 6.78 18.07 9.49
C VAL A 50 6.72 18.95 8.25
N GLU A 51 7.74 18.82 7.40
CA GLU A 51 7.88 19.56 6.13
C GLU A 51 7.41 18.72 4.93
N SER A 52 7.39 17.38 5.07
CA SER A 52 6.70 16.51 4.12
C SER A 52 6.16 15.23 4.77
N ILE A 53 5.13 14.66 4.14
CA ILE A 53 4.42 13.48 4.60
C ILE A 53 4.36 12.45 3.47
N THR A 54 4.85 11.25 3.73
CA THR A 54 4.67 10.09 2.85
C THR A 54 3.43 9.29 3.29
N LEU A 55 2.41 9.18 2.45
CA LEU A 55 1.13 8.55 2.82
C LEU A 55 0.57 7.67 1.69
N GLN A 56 -0.49 6.92 1.99
CA GLN A 56 -1.19 6.11 0.99
C GLN A 56 -2.28 6.93 0.30
N TYR A 57 -2.26 6.88 -1.04
CA TYR A 57 -3.29 7.46 -1.90
C TYR A 57 -3.23 6.79 -3.27
N ASN A 58 -4.38 6.36 -3.79
CA ASN A 58 -4.50 5.82 -5.15
C ASN A 58 -5.99 5.77 -5.52
N MET A 59 -6.29 5.32 -6.74
CA MET A 59 -7.68 5.19 -7.21
C MET A 59 -8.57 4.42 -6.21
N LEU A 60 -8.04 3.37 -5.57
CA LEU A 60 -8.79 2.51 -4.65
C LEU A 60 -8.82 3.03 -3.21
N ASP A 61 -7.78 3.72 -2.75
CA ASP A 61 -7.68 4.25 -1.37
C ASP A 61 -7.53 5.76 -1.38
N GLN A 62 -8.64 6.46 -1.14
CA GLN A 62 -8.76 7.91 -1.16
C GLN A 62 -9.12 8.47 0.23
N LYS A 63 -8.92 7.69 1.31
CA LYS A 63 -9.38 8.07 2.66
C LYS A 63 -8.73 9.34 3.20
N LEU A 64 -7.54 9.68 2.70
CA LEU A 64 -6.73 10.79 3.20
C LEU A 64 -6.88 12.08 2.37
N THR A 65 -7.82 12.15 1.42
CA THR A 65 -7.96 13.27 0.48
C THR A 65 -8.04 14.64 1.18
N GLU A 66 -8.85 14.78 2.23
CA GLU A 66 -8.97 16.06 2.94
C GLU A 66 -7.66 16.46 3.63
N GLY A 67 -6.95 15.52 4.25
CA GLY A 67 -5.66 15.77 4.86
C GLY A 67 -4.56 16.07 3.84
N ILE A 68 -4.63 15.47 2.64
CA ILE A 68 -3.73 15.79 1.51
C ILE A 68 -3.92 17.25 1.08
N ALA A 69 -5.17 17.69 0.87
CA ALA A 69 -5.47 19.07 0.52
C ALA A 69 -4.98 20.04 1.60
N LEU A 70 -5.25 19.74 2.88
CA LEU A 70 -4.78 20.56 3.99
C LEU A 70 -3.25 20.63 4.07
N ALA A 71 -2.53 19.53 3.81
CA ALA A 71 -1.07 19.52 3.81
C ALA A 71 -0.54 20.48 2.73
N HIS A 72 -1.11 20.45 1.52
CA HIS A 72 -0.76 21.35 0.44
C HIS A 72 -1.05 22.82 0.79
N GLU A 73 -2.23 23.13 1.36
CA GLU A 73 -2.57 24.47 1.85
C GLU A 73 -1.57 25.00 2.89
N ARG A 74 -0.97 24.12 3.69
CA ARG A 74 0.05 24.46 4.71
C ARG A 74 1.48 24.45 4.18
N GLY A 75 1.69 24.23 2.87
CA GLY A 75 3.01 24.17 2.26
C GLY A 75 3.81 22.93 2.65
N ILE A 76 3.15 21.86 3.10
CA ILE A 76 3.76 20.58 3.45
C ILE A 76 3.75 19.67 2.23
N GLY A 77 4.92 19.14 1.84
CA GLY A 77 5.02 18.26 0.69
C GLY A 77 4.29 16.92 0.90
N VAL A 78 3.55 16.45 -0.11
CA VAL A 78 2.85 15.17 -0.07
C VAL A 78 3.52 14.18 -1.01
N VAL A 79 4.03 13.09 -0.45
CA VAL A 79 4.64 11.98 -1.19
C VAL A 79 3.70 10.79 -1.15
N VAL A 80 3.11 10.44 -2.28
CA VAL A 80 2.19 9.32 -2.38
C VAL A 80 2.95 8.02 -2.54
N MET A 81 2.85 7.15 -1.55
CA MET A 81 3.28 5.76 -1.62
C MET A 81 2.16 4.91 -2.21
N GLY A 82 2.51 3.99 -3.11
CA GLY A 82 1.56 3.00 -3.64
C GLY A 82 0.55 3.52 -4.66
N PRO A 83 0.94 4.37 -5.63
CA PRO A 83 0.02 4.89 -6.65
C PRO A 83 -0.65 3.78 -7.47
N VAL A 84 -0.01 2.62 -7.60
CA VAL A 84 -0.52 1.41 -8.28
C VAL A 84 -1.04 0.33 -7.31
N ALA A 85 -1.40 0.71 -6.08
CA ALA A 85 -2.00 -0.15 -5.07
C ALA A 85 -1.23 -1.45 -4.74
N GLY A 86 0.10 -1.36 -4.66
CA GLY A 86 0.97 -2.51 -4.42
C GLY A 86 0.96 -3.53 -5.56
N GLY A 87 0.80 -3.06 -6.80
CA GLY A 87 0.74 -3.88 -8.01
C GLY A 87 -0.67 -4.36 -8.36
N ARG A 88 -1.69 -4.09 -7.53
CA ARG A 88 -3.09 -4.46 -7.83
C ARG A 88 -3.57 -3.84 -9.12
N LEU A 89 -3.16 -2.59 -9.38
CA LEU A 89 -3.47 -1.83 -10.59
C LEU A 89 -2.43 -2.07 -11.71
N ALA A 90 -1.46 -2.97 -11.52
CA ALA A 90 -0.42 -3.22 -12.51
C ALA A 90 -0.84 -4.22 -13.61
N LYS A 91 -1.94 -4.95 -13.41
CA LYS A 91 -2.42 -5.96 -14.36
C LYS A 91 -3.86 -5.68 -14.77
N PRO A 92 -4.18 -5.77 -16.07
CA PRO A 92 -5.56 -5.76 -16.52
C PRO A 92 -6.29 -6.99 -15.97
N SER A 93 -7.54 -6.78 -15.60
CA SER A 93 -8.56 -7.82 -15.44
C SER A 93 -9.85 -7.24 -15.99
N ASP A 94 -10.83 -8.05 -16.39
CA ASP A 94 -12.11 -7.54 -16.89
C ASP A 94 -12.73 -6.52 -15.95
N SER A 95 -12.54 -6.76 -14.65
CA SER A 95 -12.87 -5.78 -13.63
C SER A 95 -12.02 -4.51 -13.81
N ILE A 96 -10.69 -4.59 -13.71
CA ILE A 96 -9.80 -3.43 -13.62
C ILE A 96 -9.78 -2.60 -14.92
N SER A 97 -9.88 -3.22 -16.10
CA SER A 97 -9.94 -2.52 -17.39
C SER A 97 -11.23 -1.70 -17.56
N ALA A 98 -12.35 -2.14 -16.95
CA ALA A 98 -13.57 -1.35 -16.92
C ALA A 98 -13.44 -0.05 -16.07
N MET A 99 -12.43 0.06 -15.19
CA MET A 99 -12.16 1.30 -14.43
C MET A 99 -11.64 2.42 -15.28
N THR A 100 -10.78 2.08 -16.22
CA THR A 100 -9.90 3.07 -16.84
C THR A 100 -10.39 3.46 -18.21
N GLY A 101 -11.25 2.65 -18.85
CA GLY A 101 -11.71 2.89 -20.23
C GLY A 101 -10.56 2.90 -21.25
N THR A 102 -9.36 2.50 -20.82
CA THR A 102 -8.09 2.55 -21.52
C THR A 102 -7.37 1.21 -21.34
N ASP A 103 -6.41 0.95 -22.22
CA ASP A 103 -5.65 -0.30 -22.21
C ASP A 103 -4.57 -0.36 -21.10
N SER A 104 -4.11 0.79 -20.57
CA SER A 104 -3.09 0.84 -19.48
C SER A 104 -3.66 1.36 -18.16
N VAL A 105 -4.01 0.41 -17.28
CA VAL A 105 -4.42 0.68 -15.90
C VAL A 105 -3.30 1.32 -15.06
N PRO A 106 -2.02 0.89 -15.16
CA PRO A 106 -0.92 1.57 -14.46
C PRO A 106 -0.82 3.06 -14.82
N GLU A 107 -1.01 3.39 -16.10
CA GLU A 107 -0.99 4.77 -16.59
C GLU A 107 -2.13 5.58 -15.96
N THR A 108 -3.37 5.09 -16.00
CA THR A 108 -4.50 5.79 -15.35
C THR A 108 -4.31 5.94 -13.85
N ALA A 109 -3.75 4.92 -13.17
CA ALA A 109 -3.45 4.98 -11.75
C ALA A 109 -2.43 6.09 -11.42
N LEU A 110 -1.39 6.22 -12.25
CA LEU A 110 -0.38 7.27 -12.09
C LEU A 110 -0.93 8.66 -12.40
N ARG A 111 -1.70 8.80 -13.49
CA ARG A 111 -2.36 10.07 -13.84
C ARG A 111 -3.33 10.51 -12.74
N PHE A 112 -4.09 9.59 -12.15
CA PHE A 112 -4.97 9.91 -11.03
C PHE A 112 -4.22 10.51 -9.83
N VAL A 113 -3.05 9.96 -9.51
CA VAL A 113 -2.25 10.44 -8.37
C VAL A 113 -1.51 11.73 -8.71
N LEU A 114 -0.78 11.74 -9.83
CA LEU A 114 0.07 12.87 -10.22
C LEU A 114 -0.75 14.07 -10.75
N GLY A 115 -1.96 13.83 -11.26
CA GLY A 115 -2.90 14.87 -11.68
C GLY A 115 -3.60 15.56 -10.51
N ASN A 116 -3.47 15.05 -9.28
CA ASN A 116 -3.94 15.76 -8.09
C ASN A 116 -2.97 16.91 -7.77
N PRO A 117 -3.40 18.19 -7.83
CA PRO A 117 -2.52 19.33 -7.57
C PRO A 117 -1.97 19.38 -6.14
N ASP A 118 -2.59 18.68 -5.20
CA ASP A 118 -2.16 18.63 -3.80
C ASP A 118 -1.06 17.55 -3.55
N VAL A 119 -0.68 16.79 -4.58
CA VAL A 119 0.35 15.76 -4.51
C VAL A 119 1.66 16.29 -5.10
N SER A 120 2.75 16.19 -4.33
CA SER A 120 4.07 16.66 -4.76
C SER A 120 4.88 15.59 -5.50
N CYS A 121 4.68 14.31 -5.17
CA CYS A 121 5.46 13.21 -5.73
C CYS A 121 4.70 11.88 -5.59
N ALA A 122 4.90 10.94 -6.52
CA ALA A 122 4.40 9.56 -6.42
C ALA A 122 5.56 8.55 -6.47
N LEU A 123 5.53 7.57 -5.55
CA LEU A 123 6.51 6.49 -5.47
C LEU A 123 5.97 5.24 -6.16
N SER A 124 6.19 5.13 -7.47
CA SER A 124 5.80 3.96 -8.26
C SER A 124 6.89 2.88 -8.25
N GLY A 125 6.57 1.71 -7.71
CA GLY A 125 7.49 0.56 -7.72
C GLY A 125 7.57 -0.09 -9.09
N MET A 126 8.77 -0.51 -9.49
CA MET A 126 9.06 -1.08 -10.81
C MET A 126 10.15 -2.15 -10.70
N SER A 127 10.02 -3.22 -11.48
CA SER A 127 10.98 -4.34 -11.50
C SER A 127 11.57 -4.62 -12.88
N THR A 128 11.17 -3.87 -13.90
CA THR A 128 11.69 -3.98 -15.26
C THR A 128 11.95 -2.60 -15.85
N LEU A 129 12.83 -2.52 -16.84
CA LEU A 129 13.12 -1.27 -17.55
C LEU A 129 11.89 -0.72 -18.26
N ALA A 130 11.07 -1.59 -18.86
CA ALA A 130 9.83 -1.19 -19.53
C ALA A 130 8.86 -0.47 -18.58
N MET A 131 8.73 -0.93 -17.32
CA MET A 131 7.91 -0.25 -16.30
C MET A 131 8.48 1.13 -15.95
N LEU A 132 9.81 1.26 -15.88
CA LEU A 132 10.46 2.55 -15.64
C LEU A 132 10.17 3.54 -16.77
N GLU A 133 10.35 3.11 -18.01
CA GLU A 133 10.11 3.93 -19.20
C GLU A 133 8.65 4.35 -19.32
N GLU A 134 7.71 3.43 -19.05
CA GLU A 134 6.27 3.74 -19.01
C GLU A 134 5.95 4.78 -17.92
N ASN A 135 6.40 4.56 -16.69
CA ASN A 135 6.18 5.50 -15.59
C ASN A 135 6.74 6.89 -15.89
N ALA A 136 7.96 6.96 -16.45
CA ALA A 136 8.62 8.21 -16.80
C ALA A 136 7.87 8.95 -17.91
N ARG A 137 7.41 8.22 -18.95
CA ARG A 137 6.59 8.78 -20.03
C ARG A 137 5.30 9.38 -19.48
N VAL A 138 4.60 8.67 -18.60
CA VAL A 138 3.34 9.15 -18.00
C VAL A 138 3.59 10.38 -17.14
N ALA A 139 4.60 10.36 -16.29
CA ALA A 139 4.94 11.48 -15.42
C ALA A 139 5.37 12.76 -16.19
N ALA A 140 5.94 12.60 -17.38
CA ALA A 140 6.32 13.72 -18.25
C ALA A 140 5.22 14.18 -19.21
N GLY A 141 4.09 13.46 -19.28
CA GLY A 141 3.01 13.68 -20.22
C GLY A 141 1.85 14.50 -19.66
N ASP A 142 0.71 14.45 -20.36
CA ASP A 142 -0.55 15.00 -19.86
C ASP A 142 -1.13 14.11 -18.76
N LEU A 143 -1.29 14.70 -17.58
CA LEU A 143 -1.81 14.06 -16.38
C LEU A 143 -3.33 14.19 -16.25
N SER A 144 -3.98 14.90 -17.18
CA SER A 144 -5.41 15.11 -17.16
C SER A 144 -6.17 13.78 -17.25
N LEU A 145 -7.21 13.68 -16.43
CA LEU A 145 -8.27 12.68 -16.53
C LEU A 145 -9.58 13.42 -16.80
N TYR A 146 -10.45 12.84 -17.63
CA TYR A 146 -11.74 13.44 -17.95
C TYR A 146 -12.74 13.23 -16.80
N SER A 147 -13.80 14.03 -16.74
CA SER A 147 -14.86 13.92 -15.72
C SER A 147 -15.46 12.51 -15.63
N GLU A 148 -15.59 11.86 -16.78
CA GLU A 148 -16.08 10.51 -16.95
C GLU A 148 -15.14 9.48 -16.30
N ASP A 149 -13.82 9.72 -16.34
CA ASP A 149 -12.83 8.83 -15.72
C ASP A 149 -12.94 8.91 -14.19
N TYR A 150 -13.10 10.12 -13.63
CA TYR A 150 -13.35 10.28 -12.20
C TYR A 150 -14.66 9.63 -11.75
N GLY A 151 -15.71 9.68 -12.58
CA GLY A 151 -16.97 8.97 -12.35
C GLY A 151 -16.77 7.45 -12.26
N ARG A 152 -16.10 6.85 -13.25
CA ARG A 152 -15.79 5.41 -13.28
C ARG A 152 -14.90 4.99 -12.11
N ILE A 153 -13.88 5.78 -11.80
CA ILE A 153 -12.99 5.53 -10.66
C ILE A 153 -13.80 5.51 -9.36
N ARG A 154 -14.70 6.47 -9.15
CA ARG A 154 -15.53 6.54 -7.94
C ARG A 154 -16.48 5.34 -7.83
N GLU A 155 -17.24 5.05 -8.88
CA GLU A 155 -18.18 3.92 -8.91
C GLU A 155 -17.47 2.59 -8.62
N ILE A 156 -16.23 2.46 -9.08
CA ILE A 156 -15.51 1.21 -8.96
C ILE A 156 -14.77 1.09 -7.62
N SER A 157 -14.26 2.19 -7.08
CA SER A 157 -13.72 2.20 -5.71
C SER A 157 -14.80 1.83 -4.69
N ASP A 158 -16.04 2.29 -4.89
CA ASP A 158 -17.18 1.95 -4.02
C ASP A 158 -17.62 0.48 -4.20
N SER A 159 -17.69 0.00 -5.45
CA SER A 159 -18.13 -1.37 -5.76
C SER A 159 -17.06 -2.45 -5.50
N ARG A 160 -15.78 -2.09 -5.31
CA ARG A 160 -14.65 -3.03 -5.21
C ARG A 160 -13.85 -2.97 -3.94
N ARG A 161 -14.56 -2.80 -2.83
CA ARG A 161 -14.04 -3.01 -1.46
C ARG A 161 -13.21 -4.29 -1.29
N LYS A 162 -13.53 -5.35 -2.04
CA LYS A 162 -12.76 -6.62 -2.06
C LYS A 162 -11.27 -6.43 -2.41
N LEU A 163 -10.91 -5.47 -3.25
CA LEU A 163 -9.52 -5.14 -3.58
C LEU A 163 -8.73 -4.60 -2.36
N LEU A 164 -9.45 -4.06 -1.37
CA LEU A 164 -8.92 -3.49 -0.15
C LEU A 164 -9.05 -4.41 1.08
N GLU A 165 -9.81 -5.52 1.00
CA GLU A 165 -10.05 -6.44 2.12
C GLU A 165 -8.76 -7.07 2.70
N LEU A 166 -7.74 -7.27 1.84
CA LEU A 166 -6.37 -7.53 2.26
C LEU A 166 -5.41 -6.62 1.52
N TYR A 167 -5.23 -5.40 2.03
CA TYR A 167 -4.30 -4.43 1.48
C TYR A 167 -2.85 -4.64 1.96
N CYS A 168 -2.29 -5.82 1.68
CA CYS A 168 -0.86 -6.07 1.85
C CYS A 168 -0.07 -5.43 0.69
N THR A 169 0.93 -4.61 1.03
CA THR A 169 1.83 -3.95 0.06
C THR A 169 3.13 -4.74 -0.19
N GLY A 170 3.34 -5.87 0.49
CA GLY A 170 4.55 -6.69 0.31
C GLY A 170 5.82 -6.12 0.97
N CYS A 171 5.71 -5.11 1.85
CA CYS A 171 6.85 -4.42 2.48
C CYS A 171 7.75 -5.30 3.39
N ALA A 172 7.32 -6.51 3.74
CA ALA A 172 8.04 -7.45 4.58
C ALA A 172 8.41 -7.00 6.01
N TYR A 173 7.83 -5.91 6.55
CA TYR A 173 8.07 -5.50 7.95
C TYR A 173 7.60 -6.54 8.99
N CYS A 174 6.65 -7.39 8.62
CA CYS A 174 6.21 -8.53 9.43
C CYS A 174 7.27 -9.65 9.55
N MET A 175 8.39 -9.55 8.83
CA MET A 175 9.47 -10.55 8.81
C MET A 175 10.64 -10.17 9.74
N PRO A 176 11.46 -11.14 10.18
CA PRO A 176 11.24 -12.58 10.07
C PRO A 176 10.15 -13.08 11.03
N CYS A 177 9.32 -14.02 10.55
CA CYS A 177 8.40 -14.76 11.40
C CYS A 177 9.19 -15.82 12.21
N PRO A 178 8.99 -15.96 13.54
CA PRO A 178 9.66 -16.99 14.34
C PRO A 178 9.36 -18.43 13.88
N LYS A 179 8.22 -18.63 13.22
CA LYS A 179 7.81 -19.91 12.62
C LYS A 179 8.23 -20.06 11.16
N ARG A 180 9.00 -19.11 10.62
CA ARG A 180 9.43 -19.08 9.20
C ARG A 180 8.27 -19.12 8.19
N ILE A 181 7.11 -18.57 8.57
CA ILE A 181 6.00 -18.35 7.64
C ILE A 181 6.35 -17.13 6.78
N ASN A 182 6.38 -17.29 5.46
CA ASN A 182 6.61 -16.22 4.50
C ASN A 182 5.31 -15.44 4.25
N ILE A 183 4.98 -14.57 5.20
CA ILE A 183 3.72 -13.81 5.23
C ILE A 183 3.51 -12.98 3.96
N PRO A 184 4.51 -12.20 3.46
CA PRO A 184 4.31 -11.39 2.26
C PRO A 184 4.00 -12.23 1.02
N GLU A 185 4.70 -13.35 0.82
CA GLU A 185 4.49 -14.19 -0.36
C GLU A 185 3.16 -14.94 -0.29
N ILE A 186 2.76 -15.42 0.88
CA ILE A 186 1.43 -16.02 1.08
C ILE A 186 0.31 -15.01 0.76
N PHE A 187 0.42 -13.77 1.26
CA PHE A 187 -0.56 -12.72 0.94
C PHE A 187 -0.54 -12.32 -0.53
N SER A 188 0.63 -12.33 -1.19
CA SER A 188 0.72 -12.11 -2.63
C SER A 188 -0.06 -13.19 -3.39
N ILE A 189 0.17 -14.46 -3.07
CA ILE A 189 -0.53 -15.61 -3.69
C ILE A 189 -2.03 -15.56 -3.38
N TYR A 190 -2.42 -15.29 -2.14
CA TYR A 190 -3.82 -15.15 -1.74
C TYR A 190 -4.56 -14.08 -2.54
N ASN A 191 -3.91 -12.94 -2.75
CA ASN A 191 -4.48 -11.86 -3.57
C ASN A 191 -4.59 -12.24 -5.04
N GLN A 192 -3.78 -13.17 -5.57
CA GLN A 192 -3.91 -13.58 -6.97
C GLN A 192 -5.28 -14.20 -7.27
N ASP A 193 -5.80 -15.02 -6.35
CA ASP A 193 -7.15 -15.57 -6.46
C ASP A 193 -8.21 -14.49 -6.16
N ARG A 194 -8.11 -13.81 -5.01
CA ARG A 194 -9.12 -12.84 -4.55
C ARG A 194 -9.32 -11.64 -5.49
N VAL A 195 -8.25 -11.14 -6.08
CA VAL A 195 -8.25 -9.92 -6.91
C VAL A 195 -8.40 -10.24 -8.38
N TYR A 196 -7.73 -11.28 -8.88
CA TYR A 196 -7.67 -11.58 -10.32
C TYR A 196 -8.40 -12.87 -10.72
N GLY A 197 -9.02 -13.58 -9.79
CA GLY A 197 -9.71 -14.85 -10.06
C GLY A 197 -8.80 -15.99 -10.47
N LEU A 198 -7.48 -15.89 -10.24
CA LEU A 198 -6.47 -16.86 -10.67
C LEU A 198 -6.33 -18.03 -9.70
N LYS A 199 -7.44 -18.66 -9.34
CA LYS A 199 -7.55 -19.69 -8.30
C LYS A 199 -6.57 -20.85 -8.46
N ASP A 200 -6.56 -21.49 -9.63
CA ASP A 200 -5.71 -22.66 -9.86
C ASP A 200 -4.21 -22.33 -9.85
N HIS A 201 -3.85 -21.17 -10.39
CA HIS A 201 -2.48 -20.67 -10.35
C HIS A 201 -2.04 -20.41 -8.91
N ALA A 202 -2.88 -19.69 -8.14
CA ALA A 202 -2.60 -19.36 -6.75
C ALA A 202 -2.41 -20.63 -5.90
N ARG A 203 -3.27 -21.64 -6.07
CA ARG A 203 -3.17 -22.92 -5.35
C ARG A 203 -1.88 -23.68 -5.67
N ARG A 204 -1.49 -23.76 -6.95
CA ARG A 204 -0.22 -24.39 -7.35
C ARG A 204 0.98 -23.66 -6.76
N ALA A 205 0.99 -22.33 -6.84
CA ALA A 205 2.04 -21.50 -6.26
C ALA A 205 2.13 -21.70 -4.74
N TYR A 206 0.98 -21.73 -4.07
CA TYR A 206 0.90 -21.96 -2.63
C TYR A 206 1.47 -23.32 -2.21
N LYS A 207 1.05 -24.40 -2.88
CA LYS A 207 1.56 -25.76 -2.63
C LYS A 207 3.08 -25.82 -2.76
N GLY A 208 3.64 -25.16 -3.79
CA GLY A 208 5.10 -25.09 -3.98
C GLY A 208 5.83 -24.22 -2.95
N LEU A 209 5.15 -23.24 -2.35
CA LEU A 209 5.72 -22.35 -1.33
C LEU A 209 5.84 -23.04 0.04
N ILE A 210 4.82 -23.80 0.44
CA ILE A 210 4.77 -24.50 1.73
C ILE A 210 5.34 -25.93 1.68
N ASP A 211 5.92 -26.30 0.55
CA ASP A 211 6.56 -27.60 0.33
C ASP A 211 7.69 -27.83 1.36
N PRO A 212 7.59 -28.84 2.25
CA PRO A 212 8.57 -29.11 3.28
C PRO A 212 9.98 -29.36 2.75
N GLU A 213 10.09 -29.94 1.54
CA GLU A 213 11.38 -30.24 0.90
C GLU A 213 12.09 -28.95 0.44
N LYS A 214 11.31 -27.98 -0.02
CA LYS A 214 11.84 -26.69 -0.53
C LYS A 214 12.14 -25.70 0.57
N LYS A 215 11.58 -25.87 1.76
CA LYS A 215 11.83 -25.06 2.97
C LYS A 215 11.66 -23.54 2.75
N ARG A 216 10.85 -23.12 1.77
CA ARG A 216 10.64 -21.71 1.41
C ARG A 216 9.72 -20.98 2.38
N SER A 217 8.74 -21.68 2.94
CA SER A 217 7.85 -21.17 3.98
C SER A 217 7.33 -22.33 4.82
N ALA A 218 7.14 -22.12 6.12
CA ALA A 218 6.24 -22.96 6.90
C ALA A 218 4.78 -22.65 6.50
N PRO A 219 3.85 -23.63 6.62
CA PRO A 219 2.43 -23.36 6.43
C PRO A 219 1.90 -22.46 7.55
N PRO A 220 0.86 -21.62 7.29
CA PRO A 220 0.16 -20.86 8.31
C PRO A 220 -0.41 -21.69 9.47
N ALA A 221 -0.66 -22.99 9.26
CA ALA A 221 -1.04 -23.93 10.31
C ALA A 221 -0.03 -23.99 11.47
N ASP A 222 1.26 -23.69 11.20
CA ASP A 222 2.33 -23.69 12.22
C ASP A 222 2.40 -22.38 13.02
N CYS A 223 1.50 -21.42 12.74
CA CYS A 223 1.47 -20.13 13.42
C CYS A 223 1.28 -20.30 14.93
N SER A 224 2.16 -19.69 15.72
CA SER A 224 2.08 -19.68 17.19
C SER A 224 1.20 -18.56 17.76
N ASP A 225 0.48 -17.85 16.90
CA ASP A 225 -0.40 -16.74 17.26
C ASP A 225 0.28 -15.58 18.03
N CYS A 226 1.61 -15.43 17.91
CA CYS A 226 2.41 -14.54 18.75
C CYS A 226 2.23 -13.01 18.57
N GLY A 227 1.42 -12.55 17.62
CA GLY A 227 1.12 -11.12 17.40
C GLY A 227 2.21 -10.26 16.75
N LYS A 228 3.49 -10.65 16.82
CA LYS A 228 4.64 -9.81 16.37
C LYS A 228 4.55 -9.24 14.94
N CYS A 229 3.87 -9.95 14.04
CA CYS A 229 3.69 -9.49 12.66
C CYS A 229 2.71 -8.31 12.56
N GLU A 230 1.70 -8.27 13.41
CA GLU A 230 0.67 -7.23 13.45
C GLU A 230 1.24 -5.95 14.07
N ASP A 231 2.01 -6.07 15.15
CA ASP A 231 2.72 -4.94 15.80
C ASP A 231 3.64 -4.18 14.83
N ARG A 232 4.16 -4.88 13.82
CA ARG A 232 5.08 -4.33 12.81
C ARG A 232 4.38 -3.95 11.51
N CYS A 233 3.10 -4.29 11.35
CA CYS A 233 2.40 -4.10 10.10
C CYS A 233 1.99 -2.62 9.96
N PRO A 234 2.56 -1.86 9.00
CA PRO A 234 2.21 -0.46 8.83
C PRO A 234 0.79 -0.28 8.30
N GLN A 235 0.18 -1.35 7.75
CA GLN A 235 -1.17 -1.32 7.21
C GLN A 235 -2.22 -1.79 8.23
N ASN A 236 -1.83 -2.03 9.50
CA ASN A 236 -2.69 -2.53 10.57
C ASN A 236 -3.51 -3.77 10.17
N ILE A 237 -2.91 -4.65 9.36
CA ILE A 237 -3.55 -5.88 8.91
C ILE A 237 -3.65 -6.83 10.10
N ARG A 238 -4.81 -7.47 10.27
CA ARG A 238 -4.99 -8.62 11.17
C ARG A 238 -4.33 -9.86 10.57
N VAL A 239 -2.99 -9.84 10.52
CA VAL A 239 -2.16 -10.81 9.80
C VAL A 239 -2.49 -12.24 10.19
N ARG A 240 -2.71 -12.51 11.48
CA ARG A 240 -2.96 -13.87 11.98
C ARG A 240 -4.29 -14.44 11.47
N GLU A 241 -5.33 -13.61 11.47
CA GLU A 241 -6.63 -13.97 10.90
C GLU A 241 -6.53 -14.20 9.40
N LYS A 242 -5.91 -13.27 8.68
CA LYS A 242 -5.78 -13.33 7.22
C LYS A 242 -4.90 -14.49 6.74
N LEU A 243 -3.91 -14.90 7.53
CA LEU A 243 -3.13 -16.11 7.26
C LEU A 243 -3.96 -17.39 7.37
N LYS A 244 -4.88 -17.47 8.34
CA LYS A 244 -5.81 -18.61 8.47
C LYS A 244 -6.76 -18.70 7.29
N GLU A 245 -7.37 -17.56 6.93
CA GLU A 245 -8.24 -17.43 5.76
C GLU A 245 -7.52 -17.82 4.47
N ALA A 246 -6.30 -17.31 4.28
CA ALA A 246 -5.48 -17.64 3.11
C ALA A 246 -5.12 -19.12 3.04
N HIS A 247 -4.74 -19.73 4.17
CA HIS A 247 -4.44 -21.16 4.22
C HIS A 247 -5.65 -21.98 3.80
N GLN A 248 -6.80 -21.76 4.45
CA GLN A 248 -8.03 -22.48 4.16
C GLN A 248 -8.39 -22.43 2.67
N MET A 249 -8.49 -21.22 2.10
CA MET A 249 -8.92 -21.02 0.71
C MET A 249 -7.96 -21.65 -0.32
N LEU A 250 -6.66 -21.60 -0.05
CA LEU A 250 -5.61 -22.10 -0.94
C LEU A 250 -5.36 -23.61 -0.78
N THR A 251 -5.88 -24.25 0.26
CA THR A 251 -5.80 -25.72 0.47
C THR A 251 -7.04 -26.50 0.07
N GLU A 252 -8.23 -25.90 0.08
CA GLU A 252 -9.47 -26.59 -0.32
C GLU A 252 -9.38 -27.09 -1.78
N GLU A 253 -9.71 -28.35 -2.08
CA GLU A 253 -9.75 -28.83 -3.47
C GLU A 253 -10.96 -28.24 -4.21
N PRO A 254 -10.95 -28.12 -5.56
CA PRO A 254 -12.16 -27.78 -6.31
C PRO A 254 -13.26 -28.80 -5.98
N ALA A 255 -14.50 -28.33 -5.81
CA ALA A 255 -15.63 -29.25 -5.89
C ALA A 255 -15.57 -29.93 -7.26
N LYS A 256 -15.53 -31.27 -7.27
CA LYS A 256 -15.57 -32.08 -8.49
C LYS A 256 -16.86 -31.85 -9.27
#